data_AF-A0A8C5WE32-F1
#
_entry.id   AF-A0A8C5WE32-F1
#
_cell.length_a   1.000
_cell.length_b   1.000
_cell.length_c   1.000
_cell.angle_alpha   90.00
_cell.angle_beta   90.00
_cell.angle_gamma   90.00
#
_symmetry.space_group_name_H-M   'P 1'
#
loop_
_entity.id
_entity.type
_entity.pdbx_description
1 polymer ?
#
loop_
_entity_poly.entity_id
_entity_poly.type
_entity_poly.pdbx_seq_one_letter_code
_entity_poly.pdbx_strand_id
1 'polypeptide(L)'
;MYHDMDSFLHQPAYPKIVFFEGKNFKGRSCKSSTDCPDLRTFFTRCNSVRVENGNCLLYEMRYYVGNQYFLKKGEYPDLQQCLGSKDLIRSCPTDPNVQRCPQGLFVCSGRL
;
A
#
# COMPACT_ATOMS: atom_id res chain seq x y z
N MET A 1 30.01 -0.41 -26.86
CA MET A 1 29.41 0.89 -26.46
C MET A 1 27.92 0.76 -26.09
N TYR A 2 27.49 -0.37 -25.52
CA TYR A 2 26.19 -0.54 -24.89
C TYR A 2 26.40 -1.26 -23.55
N HIS A 3 27.09 -0.58 -22.65
CA HIS A 3 27.17 -0.94 -21.25
C HIS A 3 26.60 0.28 -20.52
N ASP A 4 25.72 0.05 -19.54
CA ASP A 4 25.09 1.05 -18.67
C ASP A 4 23.84 1.80 -19.17
N MET A 5 22.92 1.12 -19.85
CA MET A 5 21.51 1.58 -19.97
C MET A 5 20.52 0.67 -19.20
N ASP A 6 21.02 -0.06 -18.20
CA ASP A 6 20.22 -0.91 -17.30
C ASP A 6 20.08 -0.29 -15.89
N SER A 7 20.90 0.71 -15.57
CA SER A 7 20.97 1.34 -14.24
C SER A 7 19.89 2.42 -13.99
N PHE A 8 19.22 2.90 -15.03
CA PHE A 8 18.11 3.88 -14.93
C PHE A 8 16.72 3.30 -15.17
N LEU A 9 16.62 2.04 -15.62
CA LEU A 9 15.39 1.26 -15.63
C LEU A 9 15.41 0.24 -14.49
N HIS A 10 15.62 0.70 -13.24
CA HIS A 10 14.92 0.01 -12.16
C HIS A 10 13.44 0.18 -12.48
N GLN A 11 12.85 -0.75 -13.23
CA GLN A 11 11.43 -0.76 -13.54
C GLN A 11 10.71 -0.44 -12.22
N PRO A 12 9.82 0.56 -12.17
CA PRO A 12 9.03 0.77 -10.97
C PRO A 12 8.31 -0.54 -10.71
N ALA A 13 8.80 -1.26 -9.70
CA ALA A 13 8.34 -2.61 -9.43
C ALA A 13 6.85 -2.47 -9.14
N TYR A 14 6.03 -3.01 -10.04
CA TYR A 14 4.58 -2.82 -9.96
C TYR A 14 4.12 -3.25 -8.57
N PRO A 15 3.45 -2.36 -7.81
CA PRO A 15 3.12 -2.66 -6.43
C PRO A 15 2.18 -3.86 -6.40
N LYS A 16 2.60 -4.90 -5.67
CA LYS A 16 1.77 -6.08 -5.40
C LYS A 16 1.44 -6.06 -3.92
N ILE A 17 0.19 -5.75 -3.61
CA ILE A 17 -0.31 -5.65 -2.25
C ILE A 17 -1.46 -6.62 -2.02
N VAL A 18 -1.46 -7.24 -0.85
CA VAL A 18 -2.52 -8.14 -0.40
C VAL A 18 -3.11 -7.57 0.88
N PHE A 19 -4.39 -7.26 0.84
CA PHE A 19 -5.16 -6.78 1.99
C PHE A 19 -5.86 -7.96 2.65
N PHE A 20 -5.91 -7.95 3.97
CA PHE A 20 -6.58 -8.98 4.77
C PHE A 20 -7.56 -8.34 5.75
N GLU A 21 -8.72 -8.98 5.89
CA GLU A 21 -9.77 -8.51 6.80
C GLU A 21 -9.42 -8.79 8.26
N GLY A 22 -8.67 -9.85 8.57
CA GLY A 22 -8.18 -10.14 9.91
C GLY A 22 -6.78 -9.58 10.19
N LYS A 23 -6.39 -9.55 11.46
CA LYS A 23 -4.98 -9.35 11.86
C LYS A 23 -4.17 -10.61 11.56
N ASN A 24 -2.84 -10.47 11.45
CA ASN A 24 -1.91 -11.57 11.17
C ASN A 24 -2.26 -12.36 9.90
N PHE A 25 -2.71 -11.68 8.84
CA PHE A 25 -3.01 -12.27 7.53
C PHE A 25 -4.14 -13.31 7.54
N LYS A 26 -5.10 -13.15 8.46
CA LYS A 26 -6.24 -14.06 8.62
C LYS A 26 -7.49 -13.53 7.91
N GLY A 27 -8.46 -14.42 7.70
CA GLY A 27 -9.77 -14.08 7.12
C GLY A 27 -9.73 -13.92 5.61
N ARG A 28 -10.68 -13.15 5.07
CA ARG A 28 -10.76 -12.86 3.64
C ARG A 28 -9.56 -12.02 3.21
N SER A 29 -8.98 -12.36 2.07
CA SER A 29 -7.90 -11.59 1.45
C SER A 29 -8.28 -11.11 0.05
N CYS A 30 -7.68 -10.00 -0.35
CA CYS A 30 -7.84 -9.45 -1.68
C CYS A 30 -6.50 -8.91 -2.15
N LYS A 31 -6.08 -9.38 -3.32
CA LYS A 31 -4.87 -8.89 -3.97
C LYS A 31 -5.27 -7.69 -4.81
N SER A 32 -4.64 -6.56 -4.54
CA SER A 32 -4.71 -5.41 -5.44
C SER A 32 -3.36 -5.26 -6.13
N SER A 33 -3.45 -5.19 -7.45
CA SER A 33 -2.34 -4.77 -8.28
C SER A 33 -2.70 -3.50 -9.06
N THR A 34 -3.98 -3.14 -9.17
CA THR A 34 -4.49 -2.00 -9.95
C THR A 34 -5.11 -0.92 -9.06
N ASP A 35 -5.26 0.29 -9.60
CA ASP A 35 -5.84 1.42 -8.88
C ASP A 35 -7.21 1.07 -8.29
N CYS A 36 -7.32 1.18 -6.97
CA CYS A 36 -8.56 0.94 -6.24
C CYS A 36 -9.01 2.22 -5.53
N PRO A 37 -9.95 2.99 -6.13
CA PRO A 37 -10.44 4.22 -5.52
C PRO A 37 -11.36 3.97 -4.32
N ASP A 38 -11.90 2.75 -4.18
CA ASP A 38 -12.65 2.32 -3.00
C ASP A 38 -12.43 0.83 -2.68
N LEU A 39 -11.67 0.56 -1.62
CA LEU A 39 -11.39 -0.78 -1.12
C LEU A 39 -12.61 -1.44 -0.45
N ARG A 40 -13.64 -0.68 -0.06
CA ARG A 40 -14.86 -1.25 0.55
C ARG A 40 -15.62 -2.18 -0.39
N THR A 41 -15.44 -2.00 -1.69
CA THR A 41 -15.98 -2.90 -2.72
C THR A 41 -15.50 -4.34 -2.54
N PHE A 42 -14.31 -4.52 -1.96
CA PHE A 42 -13.69 -5.83 -1.76
C PHE A 42 -13.84 -6.35 -0.33
N PHE A 43 -13.75 -5.47 0.67
CA PHE A 43 -13.81 -5.83 2.09
C PHE A 43 -14.29 -4.66 2.96
N THR A 44 -15.13 -4.96 3.95
CA THR A 44 -15.66 -3.95 4.89
C THR A 44 -14.56 -3.36 5.77
N ARG A 45 -13.52 -4.16 6.06
CA ARG A 45 -12.39 -3.76 6.90
C ARG A 45 -11.07 -4.35 6.43
N CYS A 46 -9.98 -3.63 6.67
CA CYS A 46 -8.62 -4.11 6.46
C CYS A 46 -7.80 -3.97 7.74
N ASN A 47 -7.31 -5.10 8.26
CA ASN A 47 -6.60 -5.16 9.54
C ASN A 47 -5.13 -5.59 9.40
N SER A 48 -4.77 -6.27 8.31
CA SER A 48 -3.37 -6.56 7.98
C SER A 48 -3.12 -6.50 6.48
N VAL A 49 -1.88 -6.23 6.11
CA VAL A 49 -1.44 -6.02 4.73
C VAL A 49 -0.10 -6.70 4.49
N ARG A 50 0.07 -7.29 3.32
CA ARG A 50 1.37 -7.77 2.84
C ARG A 50 1.72 -7.09 1.53
N VAL A 51 2.86 -6.42 1.48
CA VAL A 51 3.41 -5.85 0.26
C VAL A 51 4.44 -6.85 -0.27
N GLU A 52 4.05 -7.62 -1.28
CA GLU A 52 4.88 -8.66 -1.90
C GLU A 52 5.94 -8.07 -2.82
N ASN A 53 5.62 -6.96 -3.49
CA ASN A 53 6.50 -6.31 -4.46
C ASN A 53 6.25 -4.81 -4.53
N GLY A 54 7.30 -4.04 -4.82
CA GLY A 54 7.21 -2.59 -4.90
C GLY A 54 6.93 -1.92 -3.56
N ASN A 55 6.59 -0.64 -3.61
CA ASN A 55 6.10 0.11 -2.47
C ASN A 55 4.69 0.58 -2.78
N CYS A 56 3.83 0.60 -1.77
CA CYS A 56 2.43 0.95 -1.92
C CYS A 56 2.12 2.24 -1.18
N LEU A 57 1.34 3.10 -1.82
CA LEU A 57 0.75 4.25 -1.16
C LEU A 57 -0.71 3.91 -0.84
N LEU A 58 -1.13 4.23 0.38
CA LEU A 58 -2.46 3.95 0.90
C LEU A 58 -3.07 5.24 1.44
N TYR A 59 -4.39 5.37 1.32
CA TYR A 59 -5.13 6.55 1.76
C TYR A 59 -6.26 6.18 2.72
N GLU A 60 -6.47 7.04 3.71
CA GLU A 60 -7.52 6.91 4.71
C GLU A 60 -8.95 7.06 4.14
N MET A 61 -9.12 7.86 3.09
CA MET A 61 -10.41 8.07 2.44
C MET A 61 -10.44 7.53 1.01
N ARG A 62 -11.65 7.39 0.47
CA ARG A 62 -11.89 7.03 -0.93
C ARG A 62 -11.37 8.13 -1.86
N TYR A 63 -11.13 7.79 -3.13
CA TYR A 63 -10.65 8.73 -4.14
C TYR A 63 -9.35 9.46 -3.76
N TYR A 64 -8.45 8.78 -3.03
CA TYR A 64 -7.11 9.29 -2.69
C TYR A 64 -7.12 10.57 -1.83
N VAL A 65 -8.07 10.65 -0.90
CA VAL A 65 -8.22 11.80 0.02
C VAL A 65 -7.75 11.41 1.43
N GLY A 66 -7.30 12.40 2.21
CA GLY A 66 -6.97 12.25 3.62
C GLY A 66 -5.52 11.87 3.89
N ASN A 67 -5.29 11.23 5.05
CA ASN A 67 -3.97 10.82 5.47
C ASN A 67 -3.35 9.81 4.50
N GLN A 68 -2.07 10.02 4.20
CA GLN A 68 -1.30 9.21 3.27
C GLN A 68 -0.33 8.31 4.04
N TYR A 69 -0.30 7.03 3.65
CA TYR A 69 0.54 6.02 4.28
C TYR A 69 1.37 5.32 3.23
N PHE A 70 2.69 5.39 3.37
CA PHE A 70 3.63 4.72 2.49
C PHE A 70 4.11 3.43 3.11
N LEU A 71 3.73 2.32 2.49
CA LEU A 71 4.14 0.98 2.90
C LEU A 71 5.25 0.50 1.98
N LYS A 72 6.38 0.17 2.60
CA LYS A 72 7.46 -0.53 1.91
C LYS A 72 7.12 -2.00 1.72
N LYS A 73 7.87 -2.68 0.85
CA LYS A 73 7.85 -4.15 0.78
C LYS A 73 7.99 -4.75 2.19
N GLY A 74 7.12 -5.69 2.55
CA GLY A 74 7.12 -6.35 3.84
C GLY A 74 5.75 -6.74 4.35
N GLU A 75 5.74 -7.23 5.58
CA GLU A 75 4.57 -7.76 6.27
C GLU A 75 4.07 -6.81 7.36
N TYR A 76 2.77 -6.50 7.33
CA TYR A 76 2.08 -5.62 8.27
C TYR A 76 0.94 -6.39 8.95
N PRO A 77 1.23 -7.19 9.99
CA PRO A 77 0.25 -8.06 10.64
C PRO A 77 -0.80 -7.28 11.46
N ASP A 78 -0.54 -6.02 11.80
CA ASP A 78 -1.49 -5.12 12.46
C ASP A 78 -1.35 -3.70 11.90
N LEU A 79 -2.22 -3.36 10.93
CA LEU A 79 -2.24 -2.03 10.32
C LEU A 79 -2.52 -0.94 11.34
N GLN A 80 -3.35 -1.18 12.36
CA GLN A 80 -3.69 -0.15 13.34
C GLN A 80 -2.45 0.25 14.16
N GLN A 81 -1.57 -0.72 14.44
CA GLN A 81 -0.29 -0.45 15.09
C GLN A 81 0.65 0.35 14.19
N CYS A 82 0.69 0.03 12.89
CA CYS A 82 1.58 0.69 11.95
C CYS A 82 1.15 2.11 11.59
N LEU A 83 -0.15 2.33 11.41
CA LEU A 83 -0.71 3.60 10.94
C LEU A 83 -1.08 4.53 12.10
N GLY A 84 -1.19 4.01 13.33
CA GLY A 84 -1.61 4.77 14.51
C GLY A 84 -3.07 5.23 14.48
N SER A 85 -3.79 4.98 13.40
CA SER A 85 -5.21 5.30 13.25
C SER A 85 -6.06 4.03 13.32
N LYS A 86 -7.27 4.19 13.88
CA LYS A 86 -8.31 3.16 13.79
C LYS A 86 -8.99 3.16 12.42
N ASP A 87 -8.76 4.21 11.63
CA ASP A 87 -9.36 4.41 10.34
C ASP A 87 -8.74 3.47 9.31
N LEU A 88 -9.63 2.69 8.72
CA LEU A 88 -9.28 1.63 7.79
C LEU A 88 -8.89 2.28 6.47
N ILE A 89 -7.79 1.84 5.86
CA ILE A 89 -7.40 2.28 4.53
C ILE A 89 -8.57 2.07 3.55
N ARG A 90 -8.88 3.11 2.77
CA ARG A 90 -10.03 3.13 1.85
C ARG A 90 -9.67 3.23 0.38
N SER A 91 -8.46 3.67 0.03
CA SER A 91 -8.02 3.63 -1.37
C SER A 91 -6.52 3.37 -1.50
N CYS A 92 -6.13 2.77 -2.63
CA CYS A 92 -4.74 2.52 -2.99
C CYS A 92 -4.52 2.91 -4.46
N PRO A 93 -3.73 3.96 -4.75
CA PRO A 93 -3.25 4.18 -6.10
C PRO A 93 -2.09 3.22 -6.38
N THR A 94 -2.08 2.72 -7.60
CA THR A 94 -1.02 1.87 -8.13
C THR A 94 0.09 2.70 -8.75
N ASP A 95 -0.20 3.94 -9.16
CA ASP A 95 0.80 4.79 -9.79
C ASP A 95 1.86 5.26 -8.75
N PRO A 96 3.13 4.84 -8.90
CA PRO A 96 4.21 5.30 -8.02
C PRO A 96 4.55 6.78 -8.22
N ASN A 97 4.06 7.39 -9.31
CA ASN A 97 4.18 8.81 -9.64
C ASN A 97 2.99 9.64 -9.14
N VAL A 98 1.99 9.05 -8.46
CA VAL A 98 1.01 9.86 -7.73
C VAL A 98 1.80 10.77 -6.81
N GLN A 99 1.76 12.04 -7.20
CA GLN A 99 2.56 13.13 -6.71
C GLN A 99 2.56 13.07 -5.19
N ARG A 100 3.75 12.82 -4.62
CA ARG A 100 3.99 12.93 -3.18
C ARG A 100 3.42 14.28 -2.75
N CYS A 101 2.23 14.29 -2.14
CA CYS A 101 1.73 15.53 -1.58
C CYS A 101 2.69 15.89 -0.44
N PRO A 102 3.16 17.14 -0.34
CA PRO A 102 4.06 17.58 0.73
C PRO A 102 3.40 17.55 2.13
N GLN A 103 2.18 17.03 2.26
CA GLN A 103 1.44 16.93 3.50
C GLN A 103 1.68 15.55 4.14
N GLY A 104 2.47 15.51 5.21
CA GLY A 104 2.53 14.43 6.21
C GLY A 104 2.40 13.00 5.68
N LEU A 105 3.45 12.47 5.05
CA LEU A 105 3.51 11.06 4.66
C LEU A 105 3.95 10.19 5.85
N PHE A 106 3.08 9.32 6.32
CA PHE A 106 3.45 8.33 7.34
C PHE A 106 4.11 7.13 6.66
N VAL A 107 5.41 6.94 6.92
CA VAL A 107 6.16 5.81 6.35
C VAL A 107 6.15 4.66 7.34
N CYS A 108 5.50 3.56 6.98
CA CYS A 108 5.50 2.33 7.76
C CYS A 108 6.51 1.35 7.17
N SER A 109 7.46 0.87 7.97
CA SER A 109 8.35 -0.24 7.58
C SER A 109 7.73 -1.55 8.07
N GLY A 110 7.52 -2.50 7.14
CA GLY A 110 7.01 -3.83 7.46
C GLY A 110 8.09 -4.71 8.08
N ARG A 111 7.68 -5.80 8.75
CA ARG A 111 8.62 -6.86 9.13
C ARG A 111 8.99 -7.67 7.88
N LEU A 112 10.24 -8.11 7.79
CA LEU A 112 10.69 -9.01 6.71
C LEU A 112 10.28 -10.45 7.00
#